data_AF-A0AAW6NQQ9-F1
#
_entry.id   AF-A0AAW6NQQ9-F1
#
_cell.length_a   1.000
_cell.length_b   1.000
_cell.length_c   1.000
_cell.angle_alpha   90.00
_cell.angle_beta   90.00
_cell.angle_gamma   90.00
#
_symmetry.space_group_name_H-M   'P 1'
#
loop_
_entity.id
_entity.type
_entity.pdbx_description
1 polymer ?
#
loop_
_entity_poly.entity_id
_entity_poly.type
_entity_poly.pdbx_seq_one_letter_code
_entity_poly.pdbx_strand_id
1 'polypeptide(L)'
;MKNITEWDGEGFPPVGCECEYETNGYGIKKVRVECITMDGIAFTWLGEDQRFRGLDCINTSQAHRFRHIRSEADKKRDAAISAIDAACLLVRDASKTAEAIYDAIAAGDIPGVKIE
;
A
#
# COMPACT_ATOMS: atom_id res chain seq x y z
N MET A 1 -26.27 2.09 7.13
CA MET A 1 -24.80 2.05 6.94
C MET A 1 -24.57 2.03 5.43
N LYS A 2 -23.88 3.02 4.85
CA LYS A 2 -23.56 2.98 3.41
C LYS A 2 -22.57 1.85 3.20
N ASN A 3 -22.87 0.92 2.30
CA ASN A 3 -21.94 -0.12 1.89
C ASN A 3 -20.64 0.55 1.44
N ILE A 4 -19.56 0.34 2.18
CA ILE A 4 -18.22 0.73 1.75
C ILE A 4 -17.90 -0.25 0.62
N THR A 5 -17.91 0.24 -0.62
CA THR A 5 -17.49 -0.57 -1.76
C THR A 5 -15.99 -0.79 -1.60
N GLU A 6 -15.57 -2.03 -1.32
CA GLU A 6 -14.16 -2.41 -1.34
C GLU A 6 -13.69 -2.45 -2.81
N TRP A 7 -12.65 -1.68 -3.11
CA TRP A 7 -12.00 -1.66 -4.42
C TRP A 7 -10.80 -2.58 -4.39
N ASP A 8 -10.63 -3.40 -5.42
CA ASP A 8 -9.52 -4.36 -5.56
C ASP A 8 -8.22 -3.70 -6.07
N GLY A 9 -8.28 -2.46 -6.51
CA GLY A 9 -7.14 -1.73 -7.07
C GLY A 9 -7.12 -1.72 -8.60
N GLU A 10 -8.06 -2.36 -9.27
CA GLU A 10 -8.16 -2.35 -10.73
C GLU A 10 -9.01 -1.18 -11.24
N GLY A 11 -8.47 -0.43 -12.21
CA GLY A 11 -9.15 0.74 -12.78
C GLY A 11 -9.16 1.98 -11.88
N PHE A 12 -10.25 2.76 -11.90
CA PHE A 12 -10.41 3.88 -10.98
C PHE A 12 -11.15 3.45 -9.72
N PRO A 13 -10.81 4.03 -8.54
CA PRO A 13 -11.55 3.75 -7.32
C PRO A 13 -13.02 4.17 -7.48
N PRO A 14 -14.02 3.36 -7.07
CA PRO A 14 -15.43 3.75 -7.16
C PRO A 14 -15.76 4.98 -6.31
N VAL A 15 -16.73 5.78 -6.74
CA VAL A 15 -17.26 6.88 -5.91
C VAL A 15 -17.84 6.32 -4.62
N GLY A 16 -17.44 6.91 -3.49
CA GLY A 16 -17.80 6.48 -2.14
C GLY A 16 -16.87 5.44 -1.51
N CYS A 17 -15.92 4.89 -2.27
CA CYS A 17 -14.88 3.98 -1.77
C CYS A 17 -13.92 4.71 -0.82
N GLU A 18 -13.54 4.03 0.26
CA GLU A 18 -12.36 4.41 1.04
C GLU A 18 -11.15 3.70 0.47
N CYS A 19 -10.08 4.44 0.19
CA CYS A 19 -8.86 3.92 -0.41
C CYS A 19 -7.65 4.66 0.16
N GLU A 20 -6.47 4.26 -0.29
CA GLU A 20 -5.20 4.88 0.05
C GLU A 20 -4.72 5.76 -1.12
N TYR A 21 -4.15 6.92 -0.82
CA TYR A 21 -3.58 7.84 -1.79
C TYR A 21 -2.12 8.18 -1.45
N GLU A 22 -1.24 8.05 -2.43
CA GLU A 22 0.18 8.40 -2.30
C GLU A 22 0.42 9.90 -2.52
N THR A 23 0.81 10.57 -1.43
CA THR A 23 1.12 12.01 -1.46
C THR A 23 2.56 12.25 -1.89
N ASN A 24 2.82 13.42 -2.49
CA ASN A 24 4.19 13.85 -2.76
C ASN A 24 4.92 14.16 -1.45
N GLY A 25 5.75 13.22 -0.98
CA GLY A 25 6.68 13.45 0.13
C GLY A 25 6.09 13.32 1.54
N TYR A 26 4.79 13.01 1.69
CA TYR A 26 4.16 12.80 3.02
C TYR A 26 3.63 11.36 3.22
N GLY A 27 3.97 10.46 2.31
CA GLY A 27 3.61 9.04 2.34
C GLY A 27 2.17 8.76 1.91
N ILE A 28 1.67 7.60 2.31
CA ILE A 28 0.30 7.15 1.99
C ILE A 28 -0.70 7.65 3.04
N LYS A 29 -1.85 8.14 2.59
CA LYS A 29 -2.94 8.60 3.44
C LYS A 29 -4.25 7.91 3.05
N LYS A 30 -5.15 7.74 4.01
CA LYS A 30 -6.51 7.25 3.73
C LYS A 30 -7.39 8.39 3.23
N VAL A 31 -8.19 8.10 2.22
CA VAL A 31 -9.09 9.04 1.57
C VAL A 31 -10.41 8.37 1.22
N ARG A 32 -11.45 9.16 1.02
CA ARG A 32 -12.74 8.70 0.48
C ARG A 32 -13.01 9.39 -0.84
N VAL A 33 -13.25 8.64 -1.90
CA VAL A 33 -13.58 9.21 -3.20
C VAL A 33 -14.98 9.80 -3.16
N GLU A 34 -15.13 11.06 -3.56
CA GLU A 34 -16.41 11.77 -3.55
C GLU A 34 -16.96 11.96 -4.96
N CYS A 35 -16.11 12.14 -5.97
CA CYS A 35 -16.53 12.33 -7.35
C CYS A 35 -15.42 11.95 -8.34
N ILE A 36 -15.82 11.43 -9.50
CA ILE A 36 -14.93 11.18 -10.64
C ILE A 36 -15.57 11.78 -11.88
N THR A 37 -14.81 12.59 -12.60
CA THR A 37 -15.16 13.14 -13.91
C THR A 37 -14.12 12.68 -14.94
N MET A 38 -14.28 13.10 -16.19
CA MET A 38 -13.28 12.86 -17.24
C MET A 38 -11.90 13.43 -16.87
N ASP A 39 -11.89 14.61 -16.24
CA ASP A 39 -10.66 15.38 -16.01
C ASP A 39 -10.16 15.32 -14.58
N GLY A 40 -10.98 14.89 -13.61
CA GLY A 40 -10.56 14.92 -12.22
C GLY A 40 -11.25 13.93 -11.29
N ILE A 41 -10.56 13.67 -10.18
CA ILE A 41 -11.01 12.84 -9.07
C ILE A 41 -11.00 13.71 -7.82
N ALA A 42 -12.16 13.91 -7.21
CA ALA A 42 -12.30 14.61 -5.94
C ALA A 42 -12.45 13.60 -4.80
N PHE A 43 -11.77 13.85 -3.68
CA PHE A 43 -11.76 12.96 -2.54
C PHE A 43 -11.61 13.74 -1.22
N THR A 44 -12.04 13.12 -0.13
CA THR A 44 -11.92 13.67 1.22
C THR A 44 -10.78 12.98 1.95
N TRP A 45 -9.91 13.74 2.61
CA TRP A 45 -8.90 13.17 3.51
C TRP A 45 -9.54 12.61 4.78
N LEU A 46 -9.21 11.35 5.13
CA LEU A 46 -9.75 10.67 6.32
C LEU A 46 -8.79 10.61 7.51
N GLY A 47 -7.57 11.16 7.36
CA GLY A 47 -6.54 11.13 8.40
C GLY A 47 -6.63 12.27 9.41
N GLU A 48 -5.92 12.14 10.53
CA GLU A 48 -5.86 13.17 11.59
C GLU A 48 -4.84 14.30 11.34
N ASP A 49 -3.95 14.11 10.36
CA ASP A 49 -2.90 15.08 10.00
C ASP A 49 -3.52 16.41 9.58
N GLN A 50 -3.20 17.48 10.30
CA GLN A 50 -3.80 18.80 10.08
C GLN A 50 -3.56 19.36 8.68
N ARG A 51 -2.52 18.89 7.98
CA ARG A 51 -2.21 19.29 6.60
C ARG A 51 -3.16 18.68 5.56
N PHE A 52 -3.83 17.58 5.91
CA PHE A 52 -4.67 16.80 5.02
C PHE A 52 -6.08 16.71 5.58
N ARG A 53 -6.88 17.76 5.34
CA ARG A 53 -8.25 17.87 5.85
C ARG A 53 -9.17 18.39 4.76
N GLY A 54 -10.42 17.95 4.80
CA GLY A 54 -11.45 18.39 3.86
C GLY A 54 -11.32 17.74 2.48
N LEU A 55 -11.90 18.41 1.49
CA LEU A 55 -11.97 17.96 0.10
C LEU A 55 -10.73 18.44 -0.67
N ASP A 56 -10.19 17.54 -1.49
CA ASP A 56 -9.12 17.83 -2.45
C ASP A 56 -9.48 17.25 -3.82
N CYS A 57 -8.78 17.69 -4.87
CA CYS A 57 -8.97 17.18 -6.21
C CYS A 57 -7.67 17.06 -6.99
N ILE A 58 -7.59 15.99 -7.80
CA ILE A 58 -6.48 15.76 -8.71
C ILE A 58 -6.99 15.51 -10.11
N ASN A 59 -6.10 15.64 -11.09
CA ASN A 59 -6.40 15.22 -12.45
C ASN A 59 -6.44 13.69 -12.56
N THR A 60 -7.28 13.13 -13.44
CA THR A 60 -7.40 11.67 -13.67
C THR A 60 -6.08 11.01 -14.10
N SER A 61 -5.16 11.75 -14.73
CA SER A 61 -3.79 11.26 -15.02
C SER A 61 -2.99 10.85 -13.77
N GLN A 62 -3.34 11.38 -12.60
CA GLN A 62 -2.71 11.06 -11.31
C GLN A 62 -3.42 9.92 -10.57
N ALA A 63 -4.41 9.27 -11.16
CA ALA A 63 -5.18 8.22 -10.50
C ALA A 63 -4.35 6.99 -10.11
N HIS A 64 -3.20 6.76 -10.76
CA HIS A 64 -2.24 5.70 -10.42
C HIS A 64 -1.69 5.80 -8.98
N ARG A 65 -1.90 6.93 -8.31
CA ARG A 65 -1.51 7.16 -6.91
C ARG A 65 -2.53 6.62 -5.91
N PHE A 66 -3.75 6.29 -6.36
CA PHE A 66 -4.70 5.58 -5.53
C PHE A 66 -4.37 4.10 -5.51
N ARG A 67 -4.61 3.47 -4.37
CA ARG A 67 -4.56 2.02 -4.21
C ARG A 67 -5.61 1.55 -3.21
N HIS A 68 -5.99 0.28 -3.32
CA HIS A 68 -6.89 -0.31 -2.33
C HIS A 68 -6.28 -0.26 -0.92
N ILE A 69 -7.15 -0.28 0.11
CA ILE A 69 -6.69 -0.35 1.49
C ILE A 69 -6.08 -1.74 1.71
N ARG A 70 -4.79 -1.79 2.02
CA ARG A 70 -4.11 -3.04 2.38
C ARG A 70 -4.36 -3.38 3.83
N SER A 71 -4.64 -4.66 4.13
CA SER A 71 -4.69 -5.11 5.52
C SER A 71 -3.29 -5.04 6.16
N GLU A 72 -3.21 -5.00 7.48
CA GLU A 72 -1.92 -5.06 8.19
C GLU A 72 -1.18 -6.38 7.91
N ALA A 73 -1.91 -7.46 7.59
CA ALA A 73 -1.32 -8.71 7.16
C ALA A 73 -0.69 -8.59 5.77
N ASP A 74 -1.37 -7.94 4.82
CA ASP A 74 -0.84 -7.73 3.46
C ASP A 74 0.41 -6.85 3.48
N LYS A 75 0.43 -5.81 4.31
CA LYS A 75 1.63 -4.96 4.49
C LYS A 75 2.81 -5.75 5.05
N LYS A 76 2.58 -6.60 6.05
CA LYS A 76 3.61 -7.48 6.61
C LYS A 76 4.09 -8.50 5.59
N ARG A 77 3.19 -9.04 4.77
CA ARG A 77 3.52 -9.97 3.68
C ARG A 77 4.42 -9.31 2.64
N ASP A 78 4.09 -8.12 2.17
CA ASP A 78 4.91 -7.41 1.18
C ASP A 78 6.28 -7.00 1.76
N ALA A 79 6.33 -6.62 3.04
CA ALA A 79 7.58 -6.37 3.74
C ALA A 79 8.44 -7.63 3.86
N ALA A 80 7.83 -8.78 4.16
CA ALA A 80 8.51 -10.07 4.17
C ALA A 80 9.09 -10.42 2.79
N ILE A 81 8.27 -10.29 1.73
CA ILE A 81 8.70 -10.54 0.34
C ILE A 81 9.88 -9.64 -0.04
N SER A 82 9.80 -8.34 0.28
CA SER A 82 10.88 -7.39 -0.02
C SER A 82 12.19 -7.75 0.71
N ALA A 83 12.10 -8.20 1.97
CA ALA A 83 13.25 -8.65 2.74
C ALA A 83 13.85 -9.95 2.19
N ILE A 84 13.00 -10.89 1.75
CA ILE A 84 13.41 -12.12 1.08
C ILE A 84 14.13 -11.80 -0.24
N ASP A 85 13.58 -10.92 -1.07
CA ASP A 85 14.19 -10.52 -2.34
C ASP A 85 15.56 -9.85 -2.11
N ALA A 86 15.67 -8.99 -1.09
CA ALA A 86 16.95 -8.39 -0.70
C ALA A 86 17.97 -9.45 -0.26
N ALA A 87 17.56 -10.44 0.53
CA ALA A 87 18.41 -11.55 0.93
C ALA A 87 18.88 -12.38 -0.29
N CYS A 88 17.98 -12.67 -1.23
CA CYS A 88 18.31 -13.36 -2.48
C CYS A 88 19.37 -12.61 -3.30
N LEU A 89 19.24 -11.28 -3.42
CA LEU A 89 20.19 -10.45 -4.20
C LEU A 89 21.59 -10.37 -3.58
N LEU A 90 21.71 -10.54 -2.26
CA LEU A 90 22.99 -10.50 -1.55
C LEU A 90 23.79 -11.81 -1.69
N VAL A 91 23.12 -12.90 -2.07
CA VAL A 91 23.73 -14.22 -2.18
C VAL A 91 24.29 -14.42 -3.59
N ARG A 92 25.63 -14.55 -3.69
CA ARG A 92 26.31 -14.82 -4.97
C ARG A 92 26.11 -16.25 -5.50
N ASP A 93 25.86 -17.20 -4.60
CA ASP A 93 25.71 -18.61 -4.92
C ASP A 93 24.27 -19.05 -4.64
N ALA A 94 23.49 -19.29 -5.70
CA ALA A 94 22.09 -19.64 -5.61
C ALA A 94 21.83 -20.84 -4.67
N SER A 95 22.79 -21.77 -4.54
CA SER A 95 22.66 -22.93 -3.64
C SER A 95 22.60 -22.57 -2.15
N LYS A 96 23.08 -21.38 -1.76
CA LYS A 96 23.08 -20.87 -0.38
C LYS A 96 21.93 -19.92 -0.06
N THR A 97 21.07 -19.65 -1.04
CA THR A 97 19.98 -18.68 -0.88
C THR A 97 19.00 -19.11 0.19
N ALA A 98 18.68 -20.41 0.24
CA ALA A 98 17.77 -20.96 1.25
C ALA A 98 18.33 -20.82 2.68
N GLU A 99 19.62 -21.06 2.88
CA GLU A 99 20.31 -20.91 4.17
C GLU A 99 20.29 -19.44 4.61
N ALA A 100 20.64 -18.52 3.71
CA ALA A 100 20.65 -17.08 4.01
C ALA A 100 19.25 -16.52 4.35
N ILE A 101 18.21 -16.97 3.65
CA ILE A 101 16.82 -16.60 3.98
C ILE A 101 16.44 -17.15 5.36
N TYR A 102 16.78 -18.41 5.63
CA TYR A 102 16.47 -19.05 6.92
C TYR A 102 17.15 -18.30 8.08
N ASP A 103 18.43 -17.96 7.94
CA ASP A 103 19.18 -17.19 8.93
C ASP A 103 18.58 -15.80 9.14
N ALA A 104 18.17 -15.11 8.07
CA ALA A 104 17.50 -13.81 8.16
C ALA A 104 16.14 -13.89 8.88
N ILE A 105 15.38 -14.98 8.70
CA ILE A 105 14.14 -15.22 9.46
C ILE A 105 14.49 -15.49 10.93
N ALA A 106 15.50 -16.31 11.21
CA ALA A 106 15.94 -16.61 12.58
C ALA A 106 16.44 -15.38 13.33
N ALA A 107 17.11 -14.46 12.63
CA ALA A 107 17.57 -13.17 13.15
C ALA A 107 16.41 -12.17 13.36
N GLY A 108 15.24 -12.41 12.77
CA GLY A 108 14.09 -11.51 12.82
C GLY A 108 14.13 -10.38 11.78
N ASP A 109 15.03 -10.46 10.80
CA ASP A 109 15.17 -9.47 9.73
C ASP A 109 14.04 -9.55 8.70
N ILE A 110 13.35 -10.70 8.63
CA ILE A 110 12.17 -10.90 7.78
C ILE A 110 10.89 -10.78 8.65
N PRO A 111 10.16 -9.66 8.57
CA PRO A 111 9.02 -9.43 9.43
C PRO A 111 7.84 -10.35 9.08
N GLY A 112 7.08 -10.77 10.09
CA GLY A 112 5.83 -11.52 9.89
C GLY A 112 5.99 -13.01 9.59
N VAL A 113 7.22 -13.53 9.56
CA VAL A 113 7.53 -14.97 9.46
C VAL A 113 8.22 -15.41 10.75
N LYS A 114 7.89 -16.61 11.26
CA LYS A 114 8.53 -17.22 12.43
C LYS A 114 8.88 -18.66 12.13
N ILE A 115 10.03 -19.10 12.65
CA ILE A 115 10.43 -20.51 12.65
C ILE A 115 9.74 -21.20 13.83
N GLU A 116 9.28 -22.44 13.62
CA GLU A 116 8.70 -23.31 14.65
C GLU A 116 9.74 -24.20 15.32
#